data_AF-A0A6J7UTV6-F1
#
_entry.id   AF-A0A6J7UTV6-F1
#
_cell.length_a   1.000
_cell.length_b   1.000
_cell.length_c   1.000
_cell.angle_alpha   90.00
_cell.angle_beta   90.00
_cell.angle_gamma   90.00
#
_symmetry.space_group_name_H-M   'P 1'
#
loop_
_entity.id
_entity.type
_entity.pdbx_description
1 polymer ?
#
loop_
_entity_poly.entity_id
_entity_poly.type
_entity_poly.pdbx_seq_one_letter_code
_entity_poly.pdbx_strand_id
1 'polypeptide(L)'
;MLGYRDSGMLGSEANKNPECFHMASNDDATERLVRLIRLEKPQVIITYNDDQSAYPHPDHIKVHDISLLAFHRAGDPMWYPDAGPVWQPAKMYYTIWSKSRLVAMHEAMLKLRGKSPFDDKWLNRANQDYRITTKLDIGAFMHVRSAALRAHATQIDPNEMFWFGLSDEELAEVYPYDDWVLARSIVDGPQPGTFEDDLFAGVRNGDASLFSTGPLERLP
;
A
#
# COMPACT_ATOMS: atom_id res chain seq x y z
N MET A 1 -2.98 9.13 12.93
CA MET A 1 -1.92 9.98 12.34
C MET A 1 -0.65 9.86 13.16
N LEU A 2 0.54 9.93 12.55
CA LEU A 2 1.83 9.84 13.26
C LEU A 2 2.36 11.20 13.77
N GLY A 3 1.69 12.31 13.44
CA GLY A 3 1.98 13.64 13.98
C GLY A 3 3.19 14.33 13.35
N TYR A 4 3.47 14.06 12.07
CA TYR A 4 4.52 14.72 11.30
C TYR A 4 3.91 15.58 10.19
N ARG A 5 4.63 16.61 9.77
CA ARG A 5 4.26 17.45 8.62
C ARG A 5 4.58 16.74 7.31
N ASP A 6 3.77 16.99 6.28
CA ASP A 6 4.07 16.63 4.89
C ASP A 6 5.42 17.22 4.47
N SER A 7 6.26 16.39 3.87
CA SER A 7 7.61 16.77 3.43
C SER A 7 7.62 17.49 2.08
N GLY A 8 6.52 17.46 1.33
CA GLY A 8 6.49 17.85 -0.06
C GLY A 8 7.45 17.00 -0.91
N MET A 9 7.62 17.43 -2.17
CA MET A 9 8.54 16.77 -3.08
C MET A 9 10.00 16.97 -2.66
N LEU A 10 10.84 16.00 -3.02
CA LEU A 10 12.28 16.06 -2.83
C LEU A 10 12.84 17.38 -3.39
N GLY A 11 13.65 18.07 -2.58
CA GLY A 11 14.27 19.35 -2.95
C GLY A 11 13.39 20.59 -2.80
N SER A 12 12.12 20.44 -2.42
CA SER A 12 11.26 21.59 -2.06
C SER A 12 11.66 22.23 -0.73
N GLU A 13 11.19 23.46 -0.47
CA GLU A 13 11.40 24.12 0.84
C GLU A 13 10.73 23.38 1.99
N ALA A 14 9.58 22.74 1.74
CA ALA A 14 8.90 21.91 2.74
C ALA A 14 9.79 20.73 3.19
N ASN A 15 10.57 20.17 2.27
CA ASN A 15 11.43 19.02 2.53
C ASN A 15 12.63 19.36 3.43
N LYS A 16 12.96 20.65 3.59
CA LYS A 16 14.00 21.15 4.50
C LYS A 16 13.49 21.46 5.91
N ASN A 17 12.17 21.38 6.13
CA ASN A 17 11.59 21.68 7.43
C ASN A 17 11.91 20.53 8.43
N PRO A 18 12.53 20.81 9.59
CA PRO A 18 12.89 19.76 10.56
C PRO A 18 11.68 19.01 11.15
N GLU A 19 10.47 19.55 11.06
CA GLU A 19 9.24 18.90 11.52
C GLU A 19 8.58 18.00 10.46
N CYS A 20 9.12 17.98 9.23
CA CYS A 20 8.57 17.12 8.19
C CYS A 20 8.94 15.66 8.38
N PHE A 21 8.08 14.77 7.88
CA PHE A 21 8.19 13.34 8.12
C PHE A 21 9.48 12.74 7.55
N HIS A 22 9.98 13.26 6.43
CA HIS A 22 11.25 12.85 5.84
C HIS A 22 12.43 13.08 6.79
N MET A 23 12.41 14.16 7.58
CA MET A 23 13.45 14.52 8.54
C MET A 23 13.36 13.76 9.87
N ALA A 24 12.23 13.09 10.13
CA ALA A 24 12.08 12.28 11.33
C ALA A 24 13.07 11.10 11.35
N SER A 25 13.61 10.80 12.54
CA SER A 25 14.33 9.56 12.80
C SER A 25 13.45 8.37 12.42
N ASN A 26 14.02 7.42 11.67
CA ASN A 26 13.29 6.18 11.34
C ASN A 26 12.88 5.44 12.61
N ASP A 27 13.69 5.49 13.68
CA ASP A 27 13.40 4.79 14.93
C ASP A 27 12.21 5.42 15.66
N ASP A 28 12.21 6.74 15.83
CA ASP A 28 11.10 7.47 16.48
C ASP A 28 9.78 7.28 15.72
N ALA A 29 9.83 7.36 14.39
CA ALA A 29 8.65 7.16 13.55
C ALA A 29 8.16 5.71 13.60
N THR A 30 9.07 4.75 13.65
CA THR A 30 8.76 3.32 13.81
C THR A 30 8.12 3.05 15.17
N GLU A 31 8.63 3.61 16.27
CA GLU A 31 8.02 3.48 17.59
C GLU A 31 6.55 3.93 17.58
N ARG A 32 6.29 5.10 16.99
CA ARG A 32 4.93 5.64 16.89
C ARG A 32 4.00 4.71 16.11
N LEU A 33 4.48 4.12 15.01
CA LEU A 33 3.71 3.16 14.24
C LEU A 33 3.50 1.83 15.01
N VAL A 34 4.53 1.31 15.70
CA VAL A 34 4.42 0.12 16.55
C VAL A 34 3.38 0.31 17.64
N ARG A 35 3.34 1.47 18.30
CA ARG A 35 2.32 1.78 19.31
C ARG A 35 0.90 1.68 18.73
N LEU A 36 0.68 2.13 17.49
CA LEU A 36 -0.61 1.98 16.81
C LEU A 36 -0.90 0.52 16.42
N ILE A 37 0.09 -0.22 15.92
CA ILE A 37 -0.07 -1.64 15.59
C ILE A 37 -0.44 -2.44 16.85
N ARG A 38 0.22 -2.20 17.98
CA ARG A 38 -0.06 -2.88 19.25
C ARG A 38 -1.43 -2.51 19.83
N LEU A 39 -1.87 -1.26 19.61
CA LEU A 39 -3.18 -0.79 20.02
C LEU A 39 -4.31 -1.40 19.18
N GLU A 40 -4.22 -1.29 17.85
CA GLU A 40 -5.28 -1.67 16.91
C GLU A 40 -5.25 -3.16 16.55
N LYS A 41 -4.13 -3.83 16.82
CA LYS A 41 -3.91 -5.26 16.55
C LYS A 41 -4.28 -5.68 15.12
N PRO A 42 -3.75 -5.00 14.08
CA PRO A 42 -4.07 -5.34 12.71
C PRO A 42 -3.50 -6.70 12.34
N GLN A 43 -4.32 -7.55 11.74
CA GLN A 43 -3.90 -8.82 11.16
C GLN A 43 -3.08 -8.63 9.87
N VAL A 44 -3.39 -7.56 9.13
CA VAL A 44 -2.80 -7.24 7.82
C VAL A 44 -2.35 -5.79 7.81
N ILE A 45 -1.16 -5.55 7.26
CA ILE A 45 -0.64 -4.20 6.97
C ILE A 45 -0.57 -4.04 5.45
N ILE A 46 -0.95 -2.87 4.94
CA ILE A 46 -0.73 -2.49 3.54
C ILE A 46 0.16 -1.25 3.53
N THR A 47 1.18 -1.23 2.69
CA THR A 47 2.12 -0.10 2.58
C THR A 47 2.61 0.10 1.14
N TYR A 48 3.43 1.12 0.91
CA TYR A 48 4.06 1.34 -0.40
C TYR A 48 5.07 0.24 -0.72
N ASN A 49 5.26 -0.05 -2.00
CA ASN A 49 6.26 -1.03 -2.43
C ASN A 49 7.71 -0.51 -2.27
N ASP A 50 8.63 -1.44 -2.48
CA ASP A 50 10.09 -1.27 -2.47
C ASP A 50 10.67 -0.67 -3.76
N ASP A 51 9.89 -0.55 -4.84
CA ASP A 51 10.29 0.12 -6.09
C ASP A 51 9.47 1.39 -6.33
N GLN A 52 9.95 2.46 -5.73
CA GLN A 52 9.32 3.78 -5.85
C GLN A 52 9.99 4.66 -6.92
N SER A 53 10.76 4.07 -7.83
CA SER A 53 11.50 4.80 -8.87
C SER A 53 10.60 5.66 -9.77
N ALA A 54 9.37 5.22 -10.03
CA ALA A 54 8.40 5.93 -10.86
C ALA A 54 7.79 7.17 -10.18
N TYR A 55 7.78 7.22 -8.85
CA TYR A 55 7.28 8.35 -8.06
C TYR A 55 7.96 8.39 -6.68
N PRO A 56 9.21 8.91 -6.61
CA PRO A 56 10.03 8.86 -5.40
C PRO A 56 9.66 9.98 -4.42
N HIS A 57 8.40 10.01 -3.97
CA HIS A 57 7.96 10.96 -2.95
C HIS A 57 8.65 10.65 -1.62
N PRO A 58 9.34 11.62 -0.97
CA PRO A 58 10.09 11.37 0.27
C PRO A 58 9.27 10.66 1.36
N ASP A 59 8.01 11.05 1.51
CA ASP A 59 7.12 10.44 2.51
C ASP A 59 6.69 9.02 2.16
N HIS A 60 6.51 8.67 0.89
CA HIS A 60 6.16 7.29 0.52
C HIS A 60 7.33 6.33 0.81
N ILE A 61 8.56 6.79 0.57
CA ILE A 61 9.79 6.05 0.92
C ILE A 61 9.87 5.89 2.43
N LYS A 62 9.70 6.97 3.20
CA LYS A 62 9.71 6.90 4.66
C LYS A 62 8.62 5.98 5.21
N VAL A 63 7.40 6.03 4.68
CA VAL A 63 6.30 5.13 5.08
C VAL A 63 6.69 3.67 4.81
N HIS A 64 7.25 3.35 3.66
CA HIS A 64 7.74 1.99 3.35
C HIS A 64 8.77 1.52 4.39
N ASP A 65 9.82 2.31 4.61
CA ASP A 65 10.92 1.97 5.53
C ASP A 65 10.42 1.68 6.95
N ILE A 66 9.60 2.60 7.50
CA ILE A 66 9.11 2.42 8.88
C ILE A 66 8.06 1.31 8.97
N SER A 67 7.30 1.03 7.90
CA SER A 67 6.31 -0.04 7.90
C SER A 67 6.98 -1.41 7.99
N LEU A 68 8.08 -1.61 7.25
CA LEU A 68 8.87 -2.84 7.32
C LEU A 68 9.43 -3.06 8.73
N LEU A 69 10.04 -2.02 9.32
CA LEU A 69 10.56 -2.10 10.69
C LEU A 69 9.44 -2.36 11.69
N ALA A 70 8.32 -1.66 11.59
CA ALA A 70 7.21 -1.78 12.52
C ALA A 70 6.53 -3.15 12.47
N PHE A 71 6.41 -3.76 11.28
CA PHE A 71 5.86 -5.12 11.14
C PHE A 71 6.66 -6.15 11.94
N HIS A 72 7.98 -6.07 11.91
CA HIS A 72 8.85 -6.98 12.66
C HIS A 72 8.92 -6.62 14.15
N ARG A 73 9.03 -5.34 14.48
CA ARG A 73 9.23 -4.87 15.87
C ARG A 73 7.97 -4.88 16.71
N ALA A 74 6.78 -4.86 16.11
CA ALA A 74 5.54 -4.86 16.87
C ALA A 74 5.32 -6.16 17.67
N GLY A 75 5.80 -7.30 17.15
CA GLY A 75 5.76 -8.60 17.83
C GLY A 75 6.91 -8.87 18.79
N ASP A 76 7.96 -8.04 18.80
CA ASP A 76 9.17 -8.26 19.61
C ASP A 76 9.13 -7.42 20.91
N PRO A 77 9.13 -8.04 22.11
CA PRO A 77 9.06 -7.31 23.38
C PRO A 77 10.33 -6.52 23.71
N MET A 78 11.47 -6.78 23.05
CA MET A 78 12.70 -5.99 23.22
C MET A 78 12.60 -4.62 22.57
N TRP A 79 11.76 -4.47 21.55
CA TRP A 79 11.54 -3.20 20.88
C TRP A 79 10.39 -2.45 21.52
N TYR A 80 10.67 -1.20 21.92
CA TYR A 80 9.68 -0.26 22.45
C TYR A 80 8.82 -0.86 23.59
N PRO A 81 9.41 -1.22 24.73
CA PRO A 81 8.68 -1.85 25.85
C PRO A 81 7.49 -1.01 26.34
N ASP A 82 7.59 0.32 26.22
CA ASP A 82 6.54 1.27 26.62
C ASP A 82 5.49 1.56 25.53
N ALA A 83 5.50 0.82 24.41
CA ALA A 83 4.54 0.94 23.32
C ALA A 83 3.29 0.05 23.48
N GLY A 84 3.12 -0.58 24.65
CA GLY A 84 2.01 -1.48 24.96
C GLY A 84 2.32 -2.96 24.67
N PRO A 85 1.36 -3.87 24.93
CA PRO A 85 1.54 -5.31 24.71
C PRO A 85 1.89 -5.64 23.27
N VAL A 86 2.81 -6.58 23.06
CA VAL A 86 3.25 -6.97 21.72
C VAL A 86 2.09 -7.50 20.87
N TRP A 87 2.18 -7.25 19.58
CA TRP A 87 1.26 -7.77 18.57
C TRP A 87 2.00 -7.98 17.28
N GLN A 88 1.96 -9.19 16.73
CA GLN A 88 2.56 -9.51 15.45
C GLN A 88 1.49 -9.52 14.35
N PRO A 89 1.49 -8.55 13.41
CA PRO A 89 0.68 -8.64 12.20
C PRO A 89 1.07 -9.90 11.40
N ALA A 90 0.08 -10.54 10.80
CA ALA A 90 0.28 -11.81 10.12
C ALA A 90 0.79 -11.64 8.68
N LYS A 91 0.28 -10.62 7.97
CA LYS A 91 0.63 -10.35 6.57
C LYS A 91 0.93 -8.87 6.32
N MET A 92 1.84 -8.61 5.39
CA MET A 92 2.09 -7.29 4.83
C MET A 92 1.98 -7.36 3.31
N TYR A 93 1.22 -6.43 2.74
CA TYR A 93 1.10 -6.25 1.30
C TYR A 93 1.66 -4.92 0.84
N TYR A 94 2.25 -4.92 -0.34
CA TYR A 94 2.62 -3.70 -1.05
C TYR A 94 1.55 -3.32 -2.07
N THR A 95 1.31 -2.02 -2.18
CA THR A 95 0.60 -1.41 -3.30
C THR A 95 1.43 -1.57 -4.57
N ILE A 96 0.79 -1.78 -5.72
CA ILE A 96 1.49 -1.88 -7.01
C ILE A 96 0.74 -1.15 -8.11
N TRP A 97 1.50 -0.56 -9.02
CA TRP A 97 0.97 -0.03 -10.27
C TRP A 97 0.86 -1.16 -11.30
N SER A 98 -0.33 -1.77 -11.40
CA SER A 98 -0.57 -2.81 -12.40
C SER A 98 -0.52 -2.26 -13.83
N LYS A 99 0.33 -2.86 -14.65
CA LYS A 99 0.41 -2.58 -16.08
C LYS A 99 -0.86 -3.04 -16.80
N SER A 100 -1.35 -4.23 -16.46
CA SER A 100 -2.58 -4.80 -17.01
C SER A 100 -3.77 -3.88 -16.76
N ARG A 101 -3.94 -3.35 -15.54
CA ARG A 101 -4.98 -2.37 -15.23
C ARG A 101 -4.86 -1.11 -16.09
N LEU A 102 -3.65 -0.56 -16.18
CA LEU A 102 -3.40 0.66 -16.97
C LEU A 102 -3.75 0.47 -18.44
N VAL A 103 -3.31 -0.64 -19.05
CA VAL A 103 -3.59 -0.95 -20.46
C VAL A 103 -5.09 -1.15 -20.68
N ALA A 104 -5.77 -1.90 -19.81
CA ALA A 104 -7.21 -2.11 -19.91
C ALA A 104 -7.99 -0.79 -19.85
N MET A 105 -7.66 0.09 -18.89
CA MET A 105 -8.26 1.42 -18.78
C MET A 105 -7.95 2.31 -19.98
N HIS A 106 -6.71 2.28 -20.49
CA HIS A 106 -6.28 3.02 -21.67
C HIS A 106 -7.11 2.65 -22.91
N GLU A 107 -7.20 1.35 -23.20
CA GLU A 107 -7.94 0.82 -24.35
C GLU A 107 -9.44 1.10 -24.26
N ALA A 108 -10.02 0.94 -23.06
CA ALA A 108 -11.43 1.26 -22.82
C ALA A 108 -11.72 2.75 -23.06
N MET A 109 -10.88 3.65 -22.58
CA MET A 109 -11.04 5.10 -22.81
C MET A 109 -10.87 5.46 -24.29
N LEU A 110 -9.90 4.87 -25.00
CA LEU A 110 -9.78 5.06 -26.45
C LEU A 110 -11.05 4.62 -27.18
N LYS A 111 -11.59 3.45 -26.82
CA LYS A 111 -12.81 2.90 -27.44
C LYS A 111 -14.04 3.75 -27.15
N LEU A 112 -14.24 4.17 -25.90
CA LEU A 112 -15.50 4.78 -25.45
C LEU A 112 -15.50 6.31 -25.52
N ARG A 113 -14.31 6.95 -25.46
CA ARG A 113 -14.14 8.41 -25.42
C ARG A 113 -13.30 8.94 -26.58
N GLY A 114 -12.67 8.08 -27.38
CA GLY A 114 -11.80 8.47 -28.50
C GLY A 114 -10.43 9.04 -28.08
N LYS A 115 -10.14 9.08 -26.78
CA LYS A 115 -8.90 9.60 -26.21
C LYS A 115 -8.63 8.99 -24.84
N SER A 116 -7.36 8.98 -24.44
CA SER A 116 -6.90 8.51 -23.11
C SER A 116 -5.86 9.50 -22.55
N PRO A 117 -5.78 9.67 -21.21
CA PRO A 117 -4.75 10.50 -20.58
C PRO A 117 -3.39 9.78 -20.49
N PHE A 118 -3.34 8.46 -20.68
CA PHE A 118 -2.10 7.68 -20.65
C PHE A 118 -1.39 7.78 -22.01
N ASP A 119 -0.18 8.34 -21.99
CA ASP A 119 0.72 8.50 -23.13
C ASP A 119 1.76 7.37 -23.22
N ASP A 120 2.65 7.46 -24.21
CA ASP A 120 3.76 6.51 -24.39
C ASP A 120 4.67 6.40 -23.17
N LYS A 121 4.81 7.46 -22.37
CA LYS A 121 5.61 7.40 -21.13
C LYS A 121 4.97 6.46 -20.13
N TRP A 122 3.64 6.49 -19.98
CA TRP A 122 2.90 5.53 -19.15
C TRP A 122 2.94 4.11 -19.74
N LEU A 123 2.70 3.99 -21.04
CA LEU A 123 2.67 2.71 -21.76
C LEU A 123 4.04 2.04 -21.90
N ASN A 124 5.14 2.76 -21.73
CA ASN A 124 6.49 2.21 -21.74
C ASN A 124 7.10 2.01 -20.34
N ARG A 125 6.37 2.33 -19.24
CA ARG A 125 6.83 1.98 -17.89
C ARG A 125 7.05 0.48 -17.77
N ALA A 126 8.12 0.10 -17.05
CA ALA A 126 8.47 -1.29 -16.79
C ALA A 126 7.28 -2.06 -16.20
N ASN A 127 7.03 -3.24 -16.75
CA ASN A 127 5.96 -4.12 -16.27
C ASN A 127 6.40 -4.78 -14.96
N GLN A 128 5.57 -4.65 -13.92
CA GLN A 128 5.78 -5.29 -12.62
C GLN A 128 4.69 -6.31 -12.26
N ASP A 129 3.78 -6.63 -13.18
CA ASP A 129 2.65 -7.51 -12.91
C ASP A 129 3.06 -8.92 -12.50
N TYR A 130 4.26 -9.36 -12.88
CA TYR A 130 4.84 -10.64 -12.43
C TYR A 130 5.03 -10.73 -10.91
N ARG A 131 5.00 -9.60 -10.21
CA ARG A 131 5.10 -9.51 -8.74
C ARG A 131 3.74 -9.67 -8.06
N ILE A 132 2.63 -9.49 -8.79
CA ILE A 132 1.28 -9.54 -8.21
C ILE A 132 1.05 -10.94 -7.66
N THR A 133 0.61 -11.01 -6.41
CA THR A 133 0.26 -12.26 -5.73
C THR A 133 -1.21 -12.31 -5.34
N THR A 134 -1.90 -11.17 -5.39
CA THR A 134 -3.23 -11.02 -4.79
C THR A 134 -4.06 -10.06 -5.63
N LYS A 135 -5.28 -10.45 -5.97
CA LYS A 135 -6.25 -9.70 -6.78
C LYS A 135 -7.58 -9.69 -6.05
N LEU A 136 -8.01 -8.52 -5.57
CA LEU A 136 -9.30 -8.38 -4.90
C LEU A 136 -10.33 -7.84 -5.88
N ASP A 137 -11.42 -8.57 -6.09
CA ASP A 137 -12.56 -8.02 -6.82
C ASP A 137 -13.24 -6.96 -5.97
N ILE A 138 -13.19 -5.72 -6.46
CA ILE A 138 -13.79 -4.54 -5.87
C ILE A 138 -14.82 -3.90 -6.81
N GLY A 139 -15.27 -4.59 -7.86
CA GLY A 139 -16.16 -4.04 -8.89
C GLY A 139 -17.44 -3.44 -8.29
N ALA A 140 -18.04 -4.14 -7.31
CA ALA A 140 -19.23 -3.66 -6.59
C ALA A 140 -19.00 -2.39 -5.75
N PHE A 141 -17.74 -2.01 -5.51
CA PHE A 141 -17.34 -0.91 -4.63
C PHE A 141 -16.68 0.27 -5.36
N MET A 142 -16.65 0.27 -6.71
CA MET A 142 -16.04 1.35 -7.50
C MET A 142 -16.63 2.73 -7.14
N HIS A 143 -17.94 2.79 -6.89
CA HIS A 143 -18.62 4.01 -6.46
C HIS A 143 -18.07 4.60 -5.15
N VAL A 144 -17.68 3.75 -4.19
CA VAL A 144 -17.06 4.18 -2.92
C VAL A 144 -15.69 4.77 -3.19
N ARG A 145 -14.88 4.12 -4.03
CA ARG A 145 -13.56 4.61 -4.46
C ARG A 145 -13.67 5.99 -5.13
N SER A 146 -14.58 6.14 -6.08
CA SER A 146 -14.79 7.40 -6.80
C SER A 146 -15.33 8.51 -5.90
N ALA A 147 -16.22 8.19 -4.96
CA ALA A 147 -16.69 9.14 -3.95
C ALA A 147 -15.54 9.60 -3.02
N ALA A 148 -14.68 8.68 -2.60
CA ALA A 148 -13.50 9.01 -1.79
C ALA A 148 -12.54 9.94 -2.55
N LEU A 149 -12.24 9.66 -3.83
CA LEU A 149 -11.41 10.54 -4.66
C LEU A 149 -12.01 11.96 -4.76
N ARG A 150 -13.32 12.08 -4.99
CA ARG A 150 -14.01 13.37 -5.06
C ARG A 150 -13.99 14.14 -3.73
N ALA A 151 -13.95 13.46 -2.60
CA ALA A 151 -13.88 14.11 -1.28
C ALA A 151 -12.55 14.88 -1.09
N HIS A 152 -11.49 14.50 -1.82
CA HIS A 152 -10.20 15.21 -1.82
C HIS A 152 -10.19 16.38 -2.83
N ALA A 153 -11.21 17.25 -2.78
CA ALA A 153 -11.48 18.30 -3.78
C ALA A 153 -10.33 19.31 -3.98
N THR A 154 -9.42 19.47 -3.01
CA THR A 154 -8.25 20.35 -3.15
C THR A 154 -7.07 19.67 -3.85
N GLN A 155 -7.09 18.33 -3.96
CA GLN A 155 -5.99 17.52 -4.50
C GLN A 155 -6.33 16.90 -5.86
N ILE A 156 -7.61 16.65 -6.11
CA ILE A 156 -8.08 15.93 -7.30
C ILE A 156 -9.08 16.82 -8.03
N ASP A 157 -8.77 17.17 -9.28
CA ASP A 157 -9.74 17.80 -10.17
C ASP A 157 -10.84 16.76 -10.52
N PRO A 158 -12.12 17.04 -10.23
CA PRO A 158 -13.22 16.14 -10.54
C PRO A 158 -13.40 15.88 -12.06
N ASN A 159 -12.76 16.65 -12.93
CA ASN A 159 -12.76 16.47 -14.38
C ASN A 159 -11.52 15.75 -14.91
N GLU A 160 -10.59 15.34 -14.04
CA GLU A 160 -9.36 14.68 -14.44
C GLU A 160 -9.66 13.29 -15.05
N MET A 161 -9.41 13.14 -16.36
CA MET A 161 -9.68 11.90 -17.10
C MET A 161 -8.92 10.71 -16.54
N PHE A 162 -7.74 10.93 -15.94
CA PHE A 162 -6.98 9.86 -15.30
C PHE A 162 -7.79 9.14 -14.20
N TRP A 163 -8.63 9.86 -13.47
CA TRP A 163 -9.46 9.32 -12.40
C TRP A 163 -10.90 9.02 -12.85
N PHE A 164 -11.48 9.88 -13.68
CA PHE A 164 -12.91 9.90 -13.96
C PHE A 164 -13.27 9.75 -15.46
N GLY A 165 -12.31 9.29 -16.29
CA GLY A 165 -12.55 9.07 -17.73
C GLY A 165 -13.55 7.94 -18.03
N LEU A 166 -13.69 7.00 -17.10
CA LEU A 166 -14.66 5.90 -17.12
C LEU A 166 -15.63 6.03 -15.93
N SER A 167 -16.88 5.59 -16.10
CA SER A 167 -17.86 5.47 -15.02
C SER A 167 -17.48 4.34 -14.06
N ASP A 168 -18.14 4.28 -12.90
CA ASP A 168 -17.89 3.22 -11.92
C ASP A 168 -18.26 1.84 -12.46
N GLU A 169 -19.34 1.75 -13.24
CA GLU A 169 -19.74 0.53 -13.95
C GLU A 169 -18.73 0.15 -15.03
N GLU A 170 -18.28 1.12 -15.85
CA GLU A 170 -17.27 0.87 -16.88
C GLU A 170 -15.93 0.41 -16.26
N LEU A 171 -15.52 0.98 -15.12
CA LEU A 171 -14.33 0.53 -14.37
C LEU A 171 -14.49 -0.91 -13.88
N ALA A 172 -15.66 -1.25 -13.33
CA ALA A 172 -15.96 -2.60 -12.86
C ALA A 172 -15.99 -3.63 -14.01
N GLU A 173 -16.42 -3.25 -15.20
CA GLU A 173 -16.38 -4.13 -16.37
C GLU A 173 -14.98 -4.31 -16.94
N VAL A 174 -14.18 -3.24 -16.97
CA VAL A 174 -12.86 -3.22 -17.63
C VAL A 174 -11.80 -3.89 -16.77
N TYR A 175 -11.74 -3.55 -15.48
CA TYR A 175 -10.76 -4.10 -14.55
C TYR A 175 -11.27 -3.99 -13.11
N PRO A 176 -12.07 -4.95 -12.62
CA PRO A 176 -12.71 -4.87 -11.30
C PRO A 176 -11.75 -5.12 -10.14
N TYR A 177 -10.43 -5.19 -10.37
CA TYR A 177 -9.48 -5.64 -9.37
C TYR A 177 -8.61 -4.52 -8.81
N ASP A 178 -8.34 -4.61 -7.50
CA ASP A 178 -7.14 -4.05 -6.90
C ASP A 178 -6.07 -5.14 -6.76
N ASP A 179 -4.87 -4.82 -7.24
CA ASP A 179 -3.72 -5.72 -7.27
C ASP A 179 -2.74 -5.42 -6.14
N TRP A 180 -2.22 -6.49 -5.52
CA TRP A 180 -1.28 -6.39 -4.40
C TRP A 180 -0.14 -7.41 -4.51
N VAL A 181 0.95 -7.11 -3.81
CA VAL A 181 2.11 -8.00 -3.66
C VAL A 181 2.23 -8.39 -2.19
N LEU A 182 2.18 -9.68 -1.87
CA LEU A 182 2.45 -10.20 -0.53
C LEU A 182 3.95 -10.05 -0.25
N ALA A 183 4.29 -9.08 0.61
CA ALA A 183 5.65 -8.68 0.90
C ALA A 183 6.25 -9.41 2.10
N ARG A 184 5.43 -9.64 3.14
CA ARG A 184 5.79 -10.44 4.32
C ARG A 184 4.59 -11.26 4.73
N SER A 185 4.84 -12.47 5.22
CA SER A 185 3.82 -13.34 5.78
C SER A 185 4.44 -14.23 6.84
N ILE A 186 3.77 -14.40 7.98
CA ILE A 186 4.09 -15.44 8.97
C ILE A 186 3.18 -16.68 8.82
N VAL A 187 2.25 -16.63 7.88
CA VAL A 187 1.40 -17.74 7.45
C VAL A 187 1.66 -18.04 5.96
N ASP A 188 1.04 -19.07 5.42
CA ASP A 188 1.21 -19.40 4.01
C ASP A 188 0.65 -18.32 3.07
N GLY A 189 1.33 -18.16 1.93
CA GLY A 189 0.91 -17.33 0.81
C GLY A 189 0.21 -18.15 -0.30
N PRO A 190 -0.10 -17.53 -1.44
CA PRO A 190 -0.69 -18.23 -2.57
C PRO A 190 0.29 -19.26 -3.15
N GLN A 191 -0.26 -20.33 -3.72
CA GLN A 191 0.53 -21.31 -4.46
C GLN A 191 1.12 -20.67 -5.73
N PRO A 192 2.29 -21.13 -6.21
CA PRO A 192 2.86 -20.62 -7.46
C PRO A 192 1.86 -20.66 -8.61
N GLY A 193 1.69 -19.53 -9.31
CA GLY A 193 0.75 -19.40 -10.43
C GLY A 193 -0.72 -19.17 -10.02
N THR A 194 -1.00 -18.99 -8.74
CA THR A 194 -2.33 -18.59 -8.24
C THR A 194 -2.28 -17.20 -7.60
N PHE A 195 -3.44 -16.55 -7.49
CA PHE A 195 -3.59 -15.30 -6.76
C PHE A 195 -4.48 -15.51 -5.54
N GLU A 196 -4.17 -14.82 -4.43
CA GLU A 196 -5.15 -14.66 -3.35
C GLU A 196 -6.28 -13.73 -3.81
N ASP A 197 -7.50 -14.00 -3.37
CA ASP A 197 -8.69 -13.16 -3.51
C ASP A 197 -9.16 -12.57 -2.17
N ASP A 198 -8.39 -12.83 -1.11
CA ASP A 198 -8.66 -12.40 0.25
C ASP A 198 -7.34 -12.10 1.00
N LEU A 199 -7.16 -10.85 1.43
CA LEU A 199 -5.97 -10.44 2.20
C LEU A 199 -5.83 -11.17 3.54
N PHE A 200 -6.90 -11.79 4.04
CA PHE A 200 -6.92 -12.53 5.30
C PHE A 200 -6.86 -14.04 5.11
N ALA A 201 -6.61 -14.51 3.88
CA ALA A 201 -6.42 -15.94 3.61
C ALA A 201 -5.34 -16.50 4.53
N GLY A 202 -5.63 -17.61 5.22
CA GLY A 202 -4.72 -18.23 6.20
C GLY A 202 -4.67 -17.54 7.58
N VAL A 203 -5.34 -16.40 7.79
CA VAL A 203 -5.31 -15.66 9.07
C VAL A 203 -6.56 -15.90 9.93
N ARG A 204 -7.73 -16.13 9.31
CA ARG A 204 -9.03 -16.21 10.01
C ARG A 204 -9.22 -17.44 10.91
N ASN A 205 -8.42 -18.49 10.73
CA ASN A 205 -8.54 -19.75 11.47
C ASN A 205 -7.63 -19.81 12.71
N GLY A 206 -7.25 -18.64 13.24
CA GLY A 206 -6.13 -18.44 14.17
C GLY A 206 -5.92 -19.52 15.22
N ASP A 207 -4.76 -20.18 15.13
CA ASP A 207 -4.16 -20.84 16.28
C ASP A 207 -3.43 -19.76 17.08
N ALA A 208 -3.92 -19.44 18.28
CA ALA A 208 -3.38 -18.39 19.14
C ALA A 208 -1.90 -18.62 19.55
N SER A 209 -1.38 -19.82 19.27
CA SER A 209 0.01 -20.25 19.45
C SER A 209 1.00 -19.57 18.51
N LEU A 210 0.58 -19.11 17.33
CA LEU A 210 1.45 -18.47 16.32
C LEU A 210 1.91 -17.06 16.71
N PHE A 211 1.25 -16.44 17.69
CA PHE A 211 1.62 -15.12 18.23
C PHE A 211 2.59 -15.21 19.42
N SER A 212 3.06 -16.41 19.75
CA SER A 212 3.99 -16.71 20.84
C SER A 212 5.20 -17.47 20.31
N THR A 213 6.00 -16.87 19.45
CA THR A 213 7.34 -17.40 19.16
C THR A 213 8.39 -16.34 19.46
N GLY A 214 9.41 -16.76 20.23
CA GLY A 214 10.52 -15.95 20.70
C GLY A 214 11.37 -15.33 19.56
N PRO A 215 12.54 -14.74 19.91
CA PRO A 215 13.20 -13.75 19.09
C PRO A 215 13.47 -14.27 17.68
N LEU A 216 12.90 -13.58 16.68
CA LEU A 216 13.24 -13.77 15.28
C LEU A 216 14.74 -13.51 15.10
N GLU A 217 15.44 -14.43 14.45
CA GLU A 217 16.85 -14.25 14.11
C GLU A 217 17.04 -12.93 13.37
N ARG A 218 18.01 -12.14 13.85
CA ARG A 218 18.33 -10.82 13.29
C ARG A 218 18.80 -11.02 11.85
N LEU A 219 18.06 -10.46 10.90
CA LEU A 219 18.63 -10.17 9.59
C LEU A 219 19.71 -9.07 9.77
N PRO A 220 20.85 -9.16 9.07
CA PRO A 220 21.99 -8.26 9.22
C PRO A 220 21.65 -6.79 8.89
#